data_AF-A0A845L8A5-F1
#
_entry.id   AF-A0A845L8A5-F1
#
_cell.length_a   1.000
_cell.length_b   1.000
_cell.length_c   1.000
_cell.angle_alpha   90.00
_cell.angle_beta   90.00
_cell.angle_gamma   90.00
#
_symmetry.space_group_name_H-M   'P 1'
#
loop_
_entity.id
_entity.type
_entity.pdbx_description
1 polymer ?
#
loop_
_entity_poly.entity_id
_entity_poly.type
_entity_poly.pdbx_seq_one_letter_code
_entity_poly.pdbx_strand_id
1 'polypeptide(L)' 'MMHVILDGIGENEAFIKTDDGIMTIPRHRIPEEARVGDCLLMKDGMYVLDARNHCGNKE' A
#
# COMPACT_ATOMS: atom_id res chain seq x y z
N MET A 1 -6.02 -2.49 12.10
CA MET A 1 -5.93 -2.19 10.66
C MET A 1 -4.45 -2.17 10.29
N MET A 2 -4.08 -2.87 9.22
CA MET A 2 -2.70 -2.91 8.75
C MET A 2 -2.49 -1.74 7.79
N HIS A 3 -1.51 -0.88 8.09
CA HIS A 3 -1.04 0.15 7.17
C HIS A 3 0.15 -0.41 6.39
N VAL A 4 0.19 -0.13 5.10
CA VAL A 4 1.30 -0.52 4.24
C VAL A 4 1.71 0.65 3.36
N ILE A 5 2.98 0.71 3.00
CA ILE A 5 3.49 1.74 2.08
C ILE A 5 3.58 1.13 0.69
N LEU A 6 3.09 1.81 -0.33
CA LEU A 6 3.27 1.39 -1.71
C LEU A 6 4.72 1.65 -2.15
N ASP A 7 5.54 0.60 -2.26
CA ASP A 7 6.97 0.68 -2.59
C ASP A 7 7.20 0.70 -4.11
N GLY A 8 6.34 0.05 -4.88
CA GLY A 8 6.47 -0.04 -6.34
C GLY A 8 5.18 -0.44 -7.04
N ILE A 9 5.06 -0.05 -8.30
CA ILE A 9 3.93 -0.42 -9.19
C ILE A 9 4.52 -1.01 -10.47
N GLY A 10 4.23 -2.28 -10.72
CA GLY A 10 4.49 -2.96 -11.99
C GLY A 10 3.26 -3.02 -12.88
N GLU A 11 3.36 -3.73 -14.00
CA GLU A 11 2.27 -3.85 -14.99
C GLU A 11 1.05 -4.58 -14.39
N ASN A 12 1.27 -5.68 -13.68
CA ASN A 12 0.20 -6.55 -13.16
C ASN A 12 0.20 -6.67 -11.63
N GLU A 13 1.24 -6.15 -10.98
CA GLU A 13 1.49 -6.29 -9.54
C GLU A 13 1.93 -4.97 -8.91
N ALA A 14 1.81 -4.90 -7.59
CA ALA A 14 2.29 -3.80 -6.77
C ALA A 14 3.08 -4.38 -5.60
N PHE A 15 4.10 -3.64 -5.19
CA PHE A 15 4.98 -3.99 -4.07
C PHE A 15 4.60 -3.11 -2.91
N ILE A 16 4.26 -3.71 -1.77
CA ILE A 16 3.89 -3.00 -0.56
C ILE A 16 4.84 -3.36 0.56
N LYS A 17 5.28 -2.36 1.31
CA LYS A 17 6.12 -2.52 2.48
C LYS A 17 5.25 -2.68 3.73
N THR A 18 5.48 -3.76 4.43
CA THR A 18 4.87 -4.14 5.71
C THR A 18 5.94 -4.22 6.80
N ASP A 19 5.54 -4.44 8.05
CA ASP A 19 6.48 -4.63 9.16
C ASP A 19 7.36 -5.88 8.98
N ASP A 20 6.86 -6.90 8.28
CA ASP A 20 7.58 -8.16 8.00
C ASP A 20 8.45 -8.09 6.73
N GLY A 21 8.44 -6.96 6.03
CA GLY A 21 9.17 -6.74 4.79
C GLY A 21 8.29 -6.39 3.60
N ILE A 22 8.81 -6.58 2.38
CA ILE A 22 8.11 -6.26 1.13
C ILE A 22 7.27 -7.45 0.70
N MET A 23 6.01 -7.20 0.39
CA MET A 23 5.06 -8.18 -0.13
C MET A 23 4.54 -7.73 -1.49
N THR A 24 4.31 -8.69 -2.38
CA THR A 24 3.74 -8.46 -3.70
C THR A 24 2.25 -8.75 -3.70
N ILE A 25 1.46 -7.85 -4.28
CA ILE A 25 0.01 -7.98 -4.43
C ILE A 25 -0.42 -7.68 -5.88
N PRO A 26 -1.59 -8.17 -6.33
CA PRO A 26 -2.11 -7.79 -7.65
C PRO A 26 -2.41 -6.30 -7.76
N ARG A 27 -2.09 -5.68 -8.91
CA ARG A 27 -2.29 -4.24 -9.18
C ARG A 27 -3.75 -3.78 -9.03
N HIS A 28 -4.71 -4.67 -9.36
CA HIS A 28 -6.14 -4.37 -9.25
C HIS A 28 -6.63 -4.27 -7.80
N ARG A 29 -5.83 -4.65 -6.80
CA ARG A 29 -6.19 -4.51 -5.39
C ARG A 29 -5.87 -3.13 -4.82
N ILE A 30 -5.07 -2.33 -5.52
CA ILE A 30 -4.74 -0.97 -5.12
C ILE A 30 -5.52 0.04 -5.99
N PRO A 31 -5.79 1.25 -5.48
CA PRO A 31 -6.46 2.30 -6.24
C PRO A 31 -5.68 2.65 -7.52
N GLU A 32 -6.36 3.18 -8.54
CA GLU A 32 -5.68 3.61 -9.76
C GLU A 32 -4.81 4.85 -9.49
N GLU A 33 -5.30 5.74 -8.63
CA GLU A 33 -4.68 6.99 -8.23
C GLU A 33 -3.49 6.84 -7.27
N ALA A 34 -3.27 5.64 -6.72
CA ALA A 34 -2.19 5.38 -5.77
C ALA A 34 -0.81 5.49 -6.42
N ARG A 35 0.12 6.09 -5.68
CA ARG A 35 1.49 6.38 -6.11
C ARG A 35 2.50 5.71 -5.19
N VAL A 36 3.68 5.45 -5.73
CA VAL A 36 4.81 5.00 -4.92
C VAL A 36 5.08 6.02 -3.81
N GLY A 37 5.18 5.52 -2.57
CA GLY A 37 5.27 6.29 -1.33
C GLY A 37 3.94 6.46 -0.60
N ASP A 38 2.79 6.18 -1.24
CA ASP A 38 1.49 6.37 -0.62
C ASP A 38 1.20 5.35 0.46
N CYS A 39 0.40 5.80 1.42
CA CYS A 39 -0.13 4.98 2.48
C CYS A 39 -1.42 4.29 2.09
N LEU A 40 -1.44 2.98 2.28
CA LEU A 40 -2.58 2.15 1.97
C LEU A 40 -3.08 1.43 3.21
N LEU A 41 -4.41 1.33 3.29
CA LEU A 41 -5.14 0.62 4.32
C LEU A 41 -5.86 -0.58 3.69
N MET A 42 -5.68 -1.78 4.25
CA MET A 42 -6.48 -2.92 3.82
C MET A 42 -7.89 -2.81 4.40
N LYS A 43 -8.89 -2.77 3.51
CA LYS A 43 -10.32 -2.75 3.83
C LYS A 43 -11.07 -3.68 2.88
N ASP A 44 -11.79 -4.65 3.45
CA ASP A 44 -12.60 -5.61 2.68
C ASP A 44 -11.82 -6.36 1.57
N GLY A 45 -10.55 -6.67 1.82
CA GLY A 45 -9.68 -7.38 0.87
C GLY A 45 -9.07 -6.51 -0.25
N MET A 46 -9.39 -5.22 -0.27
CA MET A 46 -8.77 -4.21 -1.15
C MET A 46 -7.97 -3.20 -0.36
N TYR A 47 -7.12 -2.45 -1.04
CA TYR A 47 -6.36 -1.35 -0.46
C TYR A 47 -7.00 -0.01 -0.82
N VAL A 48 -7.08 0.89 0.15
CA VAL A 48 -7.57 2.26 -0.02
C VAL A 48 -6.51 3.24 0.43
N LEU A 49 -6.46 4.43 -0.17
CA LEU A 49 -5.57 5.50 0.28
C LEU A 49 -5.92 5.91 1.71
N ASP A 50 -4.91 5.93 2.56
CA ASP A 50 -5.01 6.59 3.85
C ASP A 50 -4.84 8.10 3.65
N ALA A 51 -5.96 8.83 3.66
CA ALA A 51 -5.98 10.28 3.55
C ALA A 51 -5.20 10.99 4.68
N ARG A 52 -4.82 10.27 5.75
CA ARG A 52 -4.00 10.81 6.84
C ARG A 52 -2.50 10.57 6.64
N ASN A 53 -2.10 9.84 5.59
CA ASN A 53 -0.72 9.43 5.31
C ASN A 53 0.01 8.87 6.54
N HIS A 54 -0.69 8.06 7.35
CA HIS A 54 -0.17 7.58 8.62
C HIS A 54 0.50 6.21 8.48
N CYS A 55 1.42 6.07 7.52
CA CYS A 55 2.32 4.93 7.51
C CYS A 55 3.47 5.23 8.44
N GLY A 56 3.38 4.74 9.67
CA GLY A 56 4.52 4.58 10.56
C GLY A 56 5.55 5.71 10.46
N ASN A 57 5.17 6.94 10.82
CA ASN A 57 6.13 7.88 11.35
C ASN A 57 6.63 7.25 12.65
N LYS A 58 7.66 6.41 12.56
CA LYS A 58 8.62 6.32 13.66
C LYS A 58 9.54 7.50 13.44
N GLU A 59 9.44 8.43 14.39
CA GLU A 59 10.42 9.48 14.69
C GLU A 59 11.87 9.02 14.47
#